data_AF-A0A1G3XWP8-F1
#
_entry.id   AF-A0A1G3XWP8-F1
#
_cell.length_a   1.000
_cell.length_b   1.000
_cell.length_c   1.000
_cell.angle_alpha   90.00
_cell.angle_beta   90.00
_cell.angle_gamma   90.00
#
_symmetry.space_group_name_H-M   'P 1'
#
loop_
_entity.id
_entity.type
_entity.pdbx_description
1 polymer ?
#
loop_
_entity_poly.entity_id
_entity_poly.type
_entity_poly.pdbx_seq_one_letter_code
_entity_poly.pdbx_strand_id
1 'polypeptide(L)' 'MESIITKPAAEDRNLSSLYEKLIYERNRNMVSRIEEFLKTKETYFVVVGAGHLVGKKGIIEMLKGKGYHVEQI' A
#
# COMPACT_ATOMS: atom_id res chain seq x y z
N MET A 1 -13.31 0.89 -9.17
CA MET A 1 -13.38 0.22 -7.86
C MET A 1 -12.94 1.13 -6.72
N GLU A 2 -11.84 1.90 -6.87
CA GLU A 2 -11.45 2.90 -5.86
C GLU A 2 -12.60 3.83 -5.44
N SER A 3 -13.35 4.39 -6.41
CA SER A 3 -14.40 5.38 -6.09
C SER A 3 -15.61 4.85 -5.30
N ILE A 4 -15.78 3.53 -5.17
CA ILE A 4 -16.93 2.96 -4.45
C ILE A 4 -16.62 2.88 -2.95
N ILE A 5 -15.34 2.64 -2.59
CA ILE A 5 -14.90 2.54 -1.20
C ILE A 5 -14.31 3.87 -0.70
N THR A 6 -13.60 4.62 -1.56
CA THR A 6 -12.86 5.80 -1.12
C THR A 6 -13.67 7.09 -1.11
N LYS A 7 -14.70 7.23 -1.96
CA LYS A 7 -15.54 8.45 -1.94
C LYS A 7 -16.32 8.63 -0.63
N PRO A 8 -17.03 7.61 -0.11
CA PRO A 8 -17.76 7.75 1.15
C PRO A 8 -16.82 8.00 2.33
N ALA A 9 -15.66 7.33 2.34
CA ALA A 9 -14.68 7.46 3.40
C ALA A 9 -13.91 8.79 3.36
N ALA A 10 -13.72 9.40 2.19
CA ALA A 10 -13.03 10.68 2.06
C ALA A 10 -13.92 11.88 2.46
N GLU A 11 -15.24 11.74 2.33
CA GLU A 11 -16.22 12.78 2.67
C GLU A 11 -16.56 12.77 4.18
N ASP A 12 -16.53 11.60 4.82
CA ASP A 12 -16.61 11.48 6.28
C ASP A 12 -15.21 11.58 6.91
N ARG A 13 -14.95 12.70 7.59
CA ARG A 13 -13.65 12.98 8.23
C ARG A 13 -13.22 11.87 9.21
N ASN A 14 -14.16 11.23 9.91
CA ASN A 14 -13.84 10.14 10.84
C ASN A 14 -13.40 8.89 10.08
N LEU A 15 -14.14 8.49 9.04
CA LEU A 15 -13.77 7.36 8.19
C LEU A 15 -12.45 7.61 7.46
N SER A 16 -12.19 8.83 6.98
CA SER A 16 -10.93 9.19 6.33
C SER A 16 -9.75 9.04 7.29
N SER A 17 -9.90 9.49 8.54
CA SER A 17 -8.84 9.39 9.55
C SER A 17 -8.56 7.93 9.95
N LEU A 18 -9.62 7.12 10.02
CA LEU A 18 -9.51 5.70 10.29
C LEU A 18 -8.80 4.97 9.14
N TYR A 19 -9.18 5.27 7.90
CA TYR A 19 -8.58 4.66 6.71
C TYR A 19 -7.10 5.06 6.56
N GLU A 20 -6.75 6.31 6.87
CA GLU A 20 -5.35 6.75 6.89
C GLU A 20 -4.52 5.93 7.88
N LYS A 21 -5.00 5.70 9.11
CA LYS A 21 -4.29 4.89 10.11
C LYS A 21 -4.26 3.39 9.79
N LEU A 22 -5.39 2.82 9.38
CA LEU A 22 -5.52 1.38 9.17
C LEU A 22 -4.92 0.90 7.86
N ILE A 23 -4.87 1.74 6.82
CA ILE A 23 -4.36 1.36 5.51
C ILE A 23 -3.10 2.17 5.16
N TYR A 24 -3.19 3.49 5.04
CA TYR A 24 -2.13 4.26 4.41
C TYR A 24 -0.85 4.36 5.25
N GLU A 25 -0.95 4.55 6.56
CA GLU A 25 0.19 4.53 7.46
C GLU A 25 0.86 3.15 7.50
N ARG A 26 0.05 2.09 7.56
CA ARG A 26 0.53 0.71 7.50
C ARG A 26 1.19 0.39 6.17
N ASN A 27 0.67 0.87 5.05
CA ASN A 27 1.29 0.74 3.73
C ASN A 27 2.68 1.38 3.71
N ARG A 28 2.84 2.60 4.23
CA ARG A 28 4.15 3.26 4.33
C ARG A 28 5.14 2.44 5.15
N ASN A 29 4.71 1.94 6.31
CA ASN A 29 5.56 1.12 7.18
C ASN A 29 5.95 -0.22 6.53
N MET A 30 5.01 -0.89 5.84
CA MET A 30 5.28 -2.12 5.10
C MET A 30 6.23 -1.89 3.94
N VAL A 31 6.06 -0.82 3.16
CA VAL A 31 6.95 -0.46 2.05
C VAL A 31 8.38 -0.24 2.57
N SER A 32 8.56 0.48 3.68
CA SER A 32 9.89 0.67 4.29
C SER A 32 10.56 -0.66 4.62
N ARG A 33 9.82 -1.61 5.20
CA ARG A 33 10.36 -2.95 5.51
C ARG A 33 10.65 -3.77 4.26
N ILE A 34 9.81 -3.66 3.23
CA ILE A 34 10.06 -4.31 1.93
C ILE A 34 11.35 -3.76 1.32
N GLU A 35 11.57 -2.44 1.35
CA GLU A 35 12.81 -1.83 0.86
C GLU A 35 14.05 -2.31 1.63
N GLU A 36 13.93 -2.53 2.96
CA GLU A 36 15.00 -3.13 3.76
C GLU A 36 15.31 -4.57 3.31
N PHE A 37 14.29 -5.39 3.07
CA PHE A 37 14.46 -6.75 2.56
C PHE A 37 15.07 -6.77 1.16
N LEU A 38 14.63 -5.88 0.27
CA LEU A 38 15.15 -5.78 -1.11
C LEU A 38 16.60 -5.30 -1.21
N LYS A 39 17.22 -4.85 -0.11
CA LYS A 39 18.67 -4.55 -0.07
C LYS A 39 19.54 -5.80 0.05
N THR A 40 18.95 -6.94 0.40
CA THR A 40 19.68 -8.22 0.44
C THR A 40 19.60 -8.92 -0.93
N LYS A 41 20.30 -10.04 -1.08
CA LYS A 41 20.23 -10.87 -2.29
C LYS A 41 19.18 -11.99 -2.18
N GLU A 42 18.41 -12.01 -1.09
CA GLU A 42 17.42 -13.05 -0.82
C GLU A 42 16.10 -12.77 -1.55
N THR A 43 15.33 -13.83 -1.79
CA THR A 43 13.97 -13.71 -2.33
C THR A 43 12.96 -13.76 -1.19
N TYR A 44 12.07 -12.78 -1.13
CA TYR A 44 11.04 -12.70 -0.09
C TYR A 44 9.65 -12.85 -0.68
N PHE A 45 8.81 -13.64 0.00
CA PHE A 45 7.39 -13.71 -0.26
C PHE A 45 6.63 -12.90 0.79
N VAL A 46 5.87 -11.90 0.35
CA VAL A 46 5.16 -10.95 1.23
C VAL A 46 3.67 -11.16 1.10
N VAL A 47 3.01 -11.47 2.22
CA VAL A 47 1.55 -11.67 2.28
C VAL A 47 0.90 -10.46 2.93
N VAL A 48 -0.09 -9.88 2.26
CA VAL A 48 -0.88 -8.74 2.76
C VAL A 48 -2.36 -8.92 2.45
N GLY A 49 -3.21 -8.26 3.23
CA GLY A 49 -4.64 -8.18 2.92
C GLY A 49 -4.90 -7.36 1.64
N ALA A 50 -5.93 -7.73 0.87
CA ALA A 50 -6.24 -7.12 -0.43
C ALA A 50 -6.40 -5.58 -0.38
N GLY A 51 -6.88 -5.04 0.74
CA GLY A 51 -7.02 -3.60 0.94
C GLY A 51 -5.71 -2.81 0.88
N HIS A 52 -4.56 -3.46 1.09
CA HIS A 52 -3.25 -2.82 1.02
C HIS A 52 -2.71 -2.65 -0.41
N LEU A 53 -3.35 -3.29 -1.40
CA LEU A 53 -2.89 -3.30 -2.80
C LEU A 53 -3.61 -2.27 -3.67
N VAL A 54 -4.84 -1.89 -3.31
CA VAL A 54 -5.70 -1.00 -4.10
C VAL A 54 -5.34 0.47 -3.84
N GLY A 55 -5.47 1.33 -4.84
CA GLY A 55 -5.24 2.77 -4.64
C GLY A 55 -3.90 3.26 -5.14
N LYS A 56 -3.83 4.57 -5.43
CA LYS A 56 -2.56 5.32 -5.60
C LYS A 56 -1.64 5.26 -4.38
N LYS A 57 -2.19 4.97 -3.20
CA LYS A 57 -1.43 4.75 -1.95
C LYS A 57 -1.28 3.26 -1.60
N GLY A 58 -1.57 2.36 -2.53
CA GLY A 58 -1.34 0.92 -2.39
C GLY A 58 0.15 0.58 -2.45
N ILE A 59 0.54 -0.56 -1.87
CA ILE A 59 1.96 -0.97 -1.77
C ILE A 59 2.62 -1.04 -3.15
N ILE A 60 1.94 -1.63 -4.15
CA ILE A 60 2.47 -1.79 -5.50
C ILE A 60 2.77 -0.44 -6.15
N GLU A 61 1.83 0.51 -6.06
CA GLU A 61 2.00 1.85 -6.62
C GLU A 61 3.08 2.65 -5.89
N MET A 62 3.19 2.49 -4.57
CA MET A 62 4.28 3.08 -3.78
C MET A 62 5.66 2.56 -4.19
N LEU A 63 5.80 1.24 -4.42
CA LEU A 63 7.05 0.63 -4.87
C LEU A 63 7.41 1.09 -6.29
N LYS A 64 6.46 1.11 -7.23
CA LYS A 64 6.67 1.67 -8.58
C LYS A 64 7.14 3.12 -8.51
N GLY A 65 6.49 3.95 -7.67
CA GLY A 65 6.86 5.36 -7.46
C GLY A 65 8.27 5.56 -6.87
N LYS A 66 8.83 4.53 -6.22
CA LYS A 66 10.21 4.49 -5.72
C LYS A 66 11.23 3.98 -6.75
N GLY A 67 10.79 3.64 -7.96
CA GLY A 67 11.65 3.18 -9.05
C GLY A 67 11.86 1.67 -9.10
N TYR A 68 11.14 0.89 -8.28
CA TYR A 68 11.19 -0.57 -8.37
C TYR A 68 10.47 -1.07 -9.62
N HIS A 69 11.07 -2.04 -10.29
CA HIS A 69 10.40 -2.79 -11.34
C HIS A 69 9.39 -3.76 -10.70
N VAL A 70 8.13 -3.67 -11.13
CA VAL A 70 7.06 -4.54 -10.66
C VAL A 70 6.40 -5.20 -11.85
N GLU A 71 6.40 -6.52 -11.84
CA GLU A 71 5.77 -7.37 -12.84
C GLU A 71 4.60 -8.12 -12.20
N GLN A 72 3.48 -8.22 -12.93
CA GLN A 72 2.39 -9.10 -12.59
C GLN A 72 2.60 -10.41 -13.35
N ILE A 73 2.80 -11.50 -12.60
CA ILE A 73 2.96 -12.86 -13.11
C ILE A 73 1.59 -13.51 -13.24
#